data_AF-A0A1I7HJ63-F1
#
_entry.id   AF-A0A1I7HJ63-F1
#
_cell.length_a   1.000
_cell.length_b   1.000
_cell.length_c   1.000
_cell.angle_alpha   90.00
_cell.angle_beta   90.00
_cell.angle_gamma   90.00
#
_symmetry.space_group_name_H-M   'P 1'
#
loop_
_entity.id
_entity.type
_entity.pdbx_description
1 polymer ?
#
loop_
_entity_poly.entity_id
_entity_poly.type
_entity_poly.pdbx_seq_one_letter_code
_entity_poly.pdbx_strand_id
1 'polypeptide(L)'
;METPIETATLKQVKKATVPDNIRSMSAHIGLGVLYAVIGLGFIAIFGSNSASVMGTILFILMLGIAHGVIAFGAARAAPWARTSSMVIGCLMLLGFPIGTIIGVYLLVNLKWPPPTTQ
;
A
#
# COMPACT_ATOMS: atom_id res chain seq x y z
N MET A 1 -31.91 17.20 -28.25
CA MET A 1 -30.88 16.79 -29.23
C MET A 1 -29.56 17.19 -28.61
N GLU A 2 -28.98 16.31 -27.79
CA GLU A 2 -27.70 16.59 -27.13
C GLU A 2 -26.60 16.64 -28.19
N THR A 3 -25.71 17.62 -28.09
CA THR A 3 -24.66 17.81 -29.10
C THR A 3 -23.52 16.79 -28.89
N PRO A 4 -22.82 16.36 -29.95
CA PRO A 4 -21.71 15.40 -29.84
C PRO A 4 -20.58 15.83 -28.88
N ILE A 5 -20.48 17.13 -28.59
CA ILE A 5 -19.48 17.70 -27.70
C ILE A 5 -19.83 17.42 -26.23
N GLU A 6 -21.12 17.45 -25.87
CA GLU A 6 -21.62 17.23 -24.51
C GLU A 6 -21.49 15.75 -24.08
N THR A 7 -21.72 14.83 -25.01
CA THR A 7 -21.53 13.39 -24.75
C THR A 7 -20.04 13.00 -24.67
N ALA A 8 -19.16 13.68 -25.40
CA ALA A 8 -17.71 13.48 -25.32
C ALA A 8 -17.12 14.01 -24.01
N THR A 9 -17.52 15.21 -23.57
CA THR A 9 -17.08 15.78 -22.29
C THR A 9 -17.58 14.96 -21.10
N LEU A 10 -18.83 14.48 -21.11
CA LEU A 10 -19.35 13.60 -20.05
C LEU A 10 -18.59 12.26 -19.96
N LYS A 11 -18.17 11.67 -21.10
CA LYS A 11 -17.31 10.48 -21.11
C LYS A 11 -15.91 10.74 -20.57
N GLN A 12 -15.34 11.93 -20.80
CA GLN A 12 -14.02 12.29 -20.30
C GLN A 12 -14.03 12.62 -18.80
N VAL A 13 -15.04 13.35 -18.32
CA VAL A 13 -15.20 13.67 -16.89
C VAL A 13 -15.38 12.41 -16.04
N LYS A 14 -16.03 11.36 -16.59
CA LYS A 14 -16.24 10.09 -15.90
C LYS A 14 -14.97 9.22 -15.77
N LYS A 15 -13.85 9.59 -16.42
CA LYS A 15 -12.64 8.75 -16.54
C LYS A 15 -11.38 9.37 -15.93
N ALA A 16 -11.50 10.30 -14.99
CA ALA A 16 -10.36 10.66 -14.13
C ALA A 16 -10.14 9.54 -13.08
N THR A 17 -9.61 8.39 -13.50
CA THR A 17 -9.32 7.28 -12.60
C THR A 17 -8.00 7.53 -11.88
N VAL A 18 -8.00 7.44 -10.55
CA VAL A 18 -6.77 7.52 -9.73
C VAL A 18 -5.72 6.53 -10.26
N PRO A 19 -4.48 6.98 -10.55
CA PRO A 19 -3.43 6.11 -11.05
C PRO A 19 -3.13 4.93 -10.11
N ASP A 20 -2.83 3.79 -10.71
CA ASP A 20 -2.62 2.53 -10.00
C ASP A 20 -1.47 2.57 -8.98
N ASN A 21 -0.40 3.29 -9.28
CA ASN A 21 0.71 3.50 -8.35
C ASN A 21 0.30 4.32 -7.10
N ILE A 22 -0.64 5.27 -7.26
CA ILE A 22 -1.20 6.05 -6.16
C ILE A 22 -2.10 5.16 -5.29
N ARG A 23 -2.87 4.24 -5.88
CA ARG A 23 -3.67 3.26 -5.14
C ARG A 23 -2.78 2.33 -4.31
N SER A 24 -1.67 1.87 -4.88
CA SER A 24 -0.69 1.05 -4.16
C SER A 24 0.01 1.84 -3.06
N MET A 25 0.35 3.10 -3.30
CA MET A 25 0.89 4.01 -2.29
C MET A 25 -0.08 4.12 -1.10
N SER A 26 -1.36 4.42 -1.37
CA SER A 26 -2.37 4.55 -0.31
C SER A 26 -2.55 3.25 0.50
N ALA A 27 -2.51 2.09 -0.15
CA ALA A 27 -2.56 0.80 0.54
C ALA A 27 -1.38 0.60 1.50
N HIS A 28 -0.17 0.93 1.06
CA HIS A 28 1.02 0.85 1.90
C HIS A 28 1.02 1.89 3.02
N ILE A 29 0.52 3.11 2.79
CA ILE A 29 0.30 4.08 3.87
C ILE A 29 -0.67 3.52 4.90
N GLY A 30 -1.80 2.97 4.46
CA GLY A 30 -2.79 2.34 5.34
C GLY A 30 -2.19 1.20 6.18
N LEU A 31 -1.40 0.32 5.57
CA LEU A 31 -0.68 -0.74 6.28
C LEU A 31 0.35 -0.17 7.26
N GLY A 32 1.12 0.84 6.85
CA GLY A 32 2.09 1.51 7.72
C GLY A 32 1.44 2.11 8.97
N VAL A 33 0.31 2.81 8.80
CA VAL A 33 -0.49 3.35 9.90
C VAL A 33 -1.04 2.23 10.78
N LEU A 34 -1.57 1.15 10.19
CA LEU A 34 -2.06 -0.01 10.94
C LEU A 34 -0.97 -0.58 11.85
N TYR A 35 0.23 -0.84 11.33
CA TYR A 35 1.34 -1.35 12.14
C TYR A 35 1.79 -0.35 13.22
N ALA A 36 1.81 0.95 12.93
CA ALA A 36 2.11 1.96 13.93
C ALA A 36 1.09 1.96 15.07
N VAL A 37 -0.21 1.88 14.76
CA VAL A 37 -1.28 1.81 15.77
C VAL A 37 -1.17 0.53 16.61
N ILE A 38 -0.91 -0.63 15.98
CA ILE A 38 -0.69 -1.89 16.69
C ILE A 38 0.52 -1.78 17.62
N GLY A 39 1.63 -1.21 17.16
CA GLY A 39 2.83 -1.00 17.98
C GLY A 39 2.58 -0.12 19.19
N LEU A 40 1.86 1.00 19.00
CA LEU A 40 1.45 1.89 20.10
C LEU A 40 0.49 1.19 21.07
N GLY A 41 -0.46 0.41 20.57
CA GLY A 41 -1.36 -0.39 21.39
C GLY A 41 -0.60 -1.43 22.24
N PHE A 42 0.41 -2.07 21.66
CA PHE A 42 1.29 -2.99 22.40
C PHE A 42 2.02 -2.29 23.55
N ILE A 43 2.58 -1.11 23.31
CA ILE A 43 3.20 -0.29 24.36
C ILE A 43 2.18 0.05 25.45
N ALA A 44 0.97 0.45 25.09
CA ALA A 44 -0.07 0.85 26.03
C ALA A 44 -0.57 -0.31 26.92
N ILE A 45 -0.69 -1.52 26.36
CA ILE A 45 -1.23 -2.69 27.07
C ILE A 45 -0.15 -3.43 27.88
N PHE A 46 1.03 -3.62 27.30
CA PHE A 46 2.07 -4.49 27.86
C PHE A 46 3.26 -3.73 28.45
N GLY A 47 3.34 -2.41 28.23
CA GLY A 47 4.52 -1.62 28.56
C GLY A 47 5.73 -1.98 27.68
N SER A 48 6.91 -1.46 28.03
CA SER A 48 8.15 -1.66 27.27
C SER A 48 9.30 -2.25 28.12
N ASN A 49 8.97 -2.79 29.29
CA ASN A 49 9.96 -3.19 30.30
C ASN A 49 10.57 -4.58 30.07
N SER A 50 10.02 -5.40 29.17
CA SER A 50 10.57 -6.71 28.85
C SER A 50 11.22 -6.72 27.48
N ALA A 51 12.35 -7.44 27.37
CA ALA A 51 13.08 -7.56 26.11
C ALA A 51 12.24 -8.21 25.00
N SER A 52 11.38 -9.18 25.32
CA SER A 52 10.49 -9.83 24.36
C SER A 52 9.40 -8.89 23.83
N VAL A 53 8.79 -8.08 24.72
CA VAL A 53 7.80 -7.08 24.30
C VAL A 53 8.47 -5.99 23.47
N MET A 54 9.64 -5.51 23.89
CA MET A 54 10.42 -4.53 23.12
C MET A 54 10.79 -5.08 21.73
N GLY A 55 11.28 -6.32 21.63
CA GLY A 55 11.59 -6.96 20.35
C GLY A 55 10.36 -7.04 19.43
N THR A 56 9.20 -7.36 20.00
CA THR A 56 7.93 -7.39 19.26
C THR A 56 7.52 -6.00 18.75
N ILE A 57 7.63 -4.97 19.59
CA ILE A 57 7.33 -3.58 19.21
C ILE A 57 8.27 -3.13 18.08
N LEU A 58 9.57 -3.37 18.21
CA LEU A 58 10.55 -3.00 17.19
C LEU A 58 10.28 -3.69 15.86
N PHE A 59 9.94 -4.99 15.90
CA PHE A 59 9.57 -5.73 14.69
C PHE A 59 8.31 -5.14 14.02
N ILE A 60 7.26 -4.84 14.80
CA ILE A 60 6.03 -4.22 14.29
C ILE A 60 6.32 -2.84 13.67
N LEU A 61 7.12 -2.00 14.34
CA LEU A 61 7.48 -0.68 13.83
C LEU A 61 8.34 -0.79 12.56
N MET A 62 9.25 -1.76 12.49
CA MET A 62 10.04 -2.04 11.29
C MET A 62 9.13 -2.37 10.09
N LEU A 63 8.08 -3.18 10.29
CA LEU A 63 7.08 -3.46 9.24
C LEU A 63 6.36 -2.18 8.80
N GLY A 64 5.97 -1.32 9.75
CA GLY A 64 5.37 -0.03 9.46
C GLY A 64 6.28 0.86 8.60
N ILE A 65 7.56 0.95 8.95
CA ILE A 65 8.58 1.70 8.19
C ILE A 65 8.76 1.10 6.80
N ALA A 66 8.86 -0.22 6.67
CA ALA A 66 9.00 -0.89 5.38
C ALA A 66 7.85 -0.53 4.43
N HIS A 67 6.61 -0.52 4.93
CA HIS A 67 5.46 -0.06 4.15
C HIS A 67 5.54 1.43 3.80
N GLY A 68 5.98 2.28 4.71
CA GLY A 68 6.21 3.71 4.42
C GLY A 68 7.23 3.94 3.30
N VAL A 69 8.34 3.18 3.32
CA VAL A 69 9.37 3.21 2.26
C VAL A 69 8.76 2.80 0.92
N ILE A 70 8.03 1.70 0.87
CA ILE A 70 7.41 1.23 -0.37
C ILE A 70 6.35 2.21 -0.87
N ALA A 71 5.58 2.83 0.02
CA ALA A 71 4.63 3.88 -0.35
C ALA A 71 5.34 5.07 -1.02
N PHE A 72 6.46 5.53 -0.46
CA PHE A 72 7.28 6.58 -1.07
C PHE A 72 7.79 6.19 -2.47
N GLY A 73 8.23 4.95 -2.63
CA GLY A 73 8.63 4.42 -3.94
C GLY A 73 7.48 4.33 -4.94
N ALA A 74 6.29 3.90 -4.49
CA ALA A 74 5.08 3.82 -5.32
C ALA A 74 4.58 5.21 -5.74
N ALA A 75 4.68 6.21 -4.87
CA ALA A 75 4.37 7.61 -5.19
C ALA A 75 5.19 8.12 -6.39
N ARG A 76 6.43 7.63 -6.53
CA ARG A 76 7.37 7.95 -7.61
C ARG A 76 7.34 6.93 -8.77
N ALA A 77 6.40 5.99 -8.74
CA ALA A 77 6.30 4.88 -9.68
C ALA A 77 7.61 4.07 -9.84
N ALA A 78 8.44 3.99 -8.80
CA ALA A 78 9.74 3.34 -8.88
C ALA A 78 9.62 1.82 -9.16
N PRO A 79 10.54 1.19 -9.94
CA PRO A 79 10.42 -0.22 -10.31
C PRO A 79 10.61 -1.13 -9.10
N TRP A 80 11.54 -0.79 -8.21
CA TRP A 80 11.79 -1.56 -6.98
C TRP A 80 10.55 -1.58 -6.09
N ALA A 81 9.77 -0.49 -6.04
CA ALA A 81 8.57 -0.42 -5.23
C ALA A 81 7.47 -1.34 -5.77
N ARG A 82 7.39 -1.47 -7.10
CA ARG A 82 6.49 -2.43 -7.76
C ARG A 82 6.87 -3.87 -7.42
N THR A 83 8.15 -4.23 -7.52
CA THR A 83 8.63 -5.56 -7.15
C THR A 83 8.37 -5.85 -5.67
N SER A 84 8.66 -4.91 -4.78
CA SER A 84 8.37 -5.06 -3.34
C SER A 84 6.88 -5.22 -3.06
N SER A 85 6.03 -4.43 -3.73
CA SER A 85 4.56 -4.53 -3.61
C SER A 85 4.04 -5.89 -4.09
N MET A 86 4.66 -6.47 -5.13
CA MET A 86 4.33 -7.81 -5.62
C MET A 86 4.70 -8.88 -4.60
N VAL A 87 5.92 -8.84 -4.07
CA VAL A 87 6.40 -9.79 -3.05
C VAL A 87 5.49 -9.73 -1.82
N ILE A 88 5.22 -8.53 -1.31
CA ILE A 88 4.32 -8.33 -0.17
C ILE A 88 2.91 -8.82 -0.51
N GLY A 89 2.39 -8.48 -1.69
CA GLY A 89 1.07 -8.93 -2.15
C GLY A 89 0.96 -10.45 -2.07
N CYS A 90 1.94 -11.18 -2.60
CA CYS A 90 2.00 -12.65 -2.54
C CYS A 90 2.09 -13.17 -1.10
N LEU A 91 2.92 -12.57 -0.24
CA LEU A 91 3.04 -12.96 1.17
C LEU A 91 1.72 -12.74 1.92
N MET A 92 1.02 -11.64 1.65
CA MET A 92 -0.26 -11.33 2.30
C MET A 92 -1.37 -12.32 1.91
N LEU A 93 -1.29 -12.96 0.74
CA LEU A 93 -2.25 -14.01 0.36
C LEU A 93 -2.32 -15.17 1.36
N LEU A 94 -1.24 -15.42 2.10
CA LEU A 94 -1.16 -16.46 3.14
C LEU A 94 -1.88 -16.08 4.44
N GLY A 95 -2.15 -14.79 4.67
CA GLY A 95 -2.77 -14.25 5.90
C GLY A 95 -4.30 -14.25 5.89
N PHE A 96 -4.93 -15.30 5.36
CA PHE A 96 -6.38 -15.38 5.13
C PHE A 96 -7.25 -15.03 6.36
N PRO A 97 -8.40 -14.34 6.20
CA PRO A 97 -8.95 -13.79 4.95
C PRO A 97 -8.51 -12.35 4.65
N ILE A 98 -8.17 -11.59 5.70
CA ILE A 98 -7.87 -10.15 5.58
C ILE A 98 -6.62 -9.94 4.74
N GLY A 99 -5.57 -10.75 4.97
CA GLY A 99 -4.34 -10.70 4.20
C GLY A 99 -4.60 -10.95 2.72
N THR A 100 -5.47 -11.91 2.39
CA THR A 100 -5.81 -12.23 1.00
C THR A 100 -6.48 -11.07 0.28
N ILE A 101 -7.43 -10.39 0.92
CA ILE A 101 -8.12 -9.22 0.32
C ILE A 101 -7.11 -8.11 0.01
N ILE A 102 -6.23 -7.79 0.98
CA ILE A 102 -5.22 -6.74 0.82
C ILE A 102 -4.18 -7.16 -0.24
N GLY A 103 -3.75 -8.41 -0.23
CA GLY A 103 -2.79 -8.96 -1.18
C GLY A 103 -3.31 -8.90 -2.61
N VAL A 104 -4.55 -9.34 -2.86
CA VAL A 104 -5.19 -9.22 -4.18
C VAL A 104 -5.33 -7.75 -4.58
N TYR A 105 -5.73 -6.87 -3.66
CA TYR A 105 -5.83 -5.44 -3.94
C TYR A 105 -4.49 -4.86 -4.39
N LEU A 106 -3.39 -5.15 -3.69
CA LEU A 106 -2.05 -4.70 -4.09
C LEU A 106 -1.71 -5.23 -5.49
N LEU A 107 -1.85 -6.54 -5.72
CA LEU A 107 -1.47 -7.17 -6.98
C LEU A 107 -2.24 -6.64 -8.19
N VAL A 108 -3.55 -6.41 -8.05
CA VAL A 108 -4.41 -5.88 -9.13
C VAL A 108 -4.03 -4.45 -9.51
N ASN A 109 -3.51 -3.67 -8.56
CA ASN A 109 -3.10 -2.29 -8.79
C ASN A 109 -1.64 -2.18 -9.24
N LEU A 110 -0.91 -3.25 -9.60
CA LEU A 110 0.50 -3.17 -10.04
C LEU A 110 0.72 -2.78 -11.52
N LYS A 111 -0.25 -2.14 -12.18
CA LYS A 111 -0.23 -1.93 -13.64
C LYS A 111 0.51 -0.67 -14.09
N TRP A 112 1.33 -0.06 -13.24
CA TRP A 112 2.14 1.08 -13.64
C TRP A 112 3.44 0.63 -14.32
N PRO A 113 3.88 1.34 -15.37
CA PRO A 113 5.10 0.99 -16.09
C PRO A 113 6.32 1.15 -15.16
N PRO A 114 7.28 0.21 -15.20
CA PRO A 114 8.58 0.47 -14.60
C PRO A 114 9.19 1.68 -15.33
N PRO A 115 9.80 2.66 -14.64
CA PRO A 115 10.48 3.75 -15.33
C PRO A 115 11.50 3.13 -16.26
N THR A 116 11.36 3.45 -17.54
CA THR A 116 12.31 3.09 -18.58
C THR A 116 13.68 3.55 -18.11
N THR A 117 14.60 2.62 -17.91
CA THR A 117 16.03 2.93 -17.87
C THR A 117 16.37 3.62 -19.20
N GLN A 118 16.43 4.95 -19.20
CA GLN A 118 17.15 5.71 -20.21
C GLN A 118 18.58 5.90 -19.73
#